data_AF-A0A952HP72-F1
#
_entry.id   AF-A0A952HP72-F1
#
_cell.length_a   1.000
_cell.length_b   1.000
_cell.length_c   1.000
_cell.angle_alpha   90.00
_cell.angle_beta   90.00
_cell.angle_gamma   90.00
#
_symmetry.space_group_name_H-M   'P 1'
#
loop_
_entity.id
_entity.type
_entity.pdbx_description
1 polymer ?
#
loop_
_entity_poly.entity_id
_entity_poly.type
_entity_poly.pdbx_seq_one_letter_code
_entity_poly.pdbx_strand_id
1 'polypeptide(L)'
;MNAIPLFKIFGIQVYIDYSWFIAFTLITLTLSQGFYPMLYKNLSQFEYILAGAVSAIMLFLSVLLHELSHSLVAIKHGIPVRDIYLFIFGGVAMIEQEPDSPSTEFKIAIAGPLMSFFLALIFFTAVSLYPTDDIFNGFLNYMFMVNFALGAFNLIPAFPLDGGRILRSILWKKYGILKATEVASKFGKYFGFMLIGFGIYSLFNGNLINGFWLIFLGIFIIKASKDALFNTKLAVLLSKLKVFNIMHTMNPIDENLSI
;
A
#
# COMPACT_ATOMS: atom_id res chain seq x y z
N MET A 1 -11.82 7.10 13.78
CA MET A 1 -10.89 7.61 12.77
C MET A 1 -11.25 9.06 12.51
N ASN A 2 -10.30 9.98 12.70
CA ASN A 2 -10.52 11.40 12.44
C ASN A 2 -10.22 11.63 10.96
N ALA A 3 -11.24 11.50 10.11
CA ALA A 3 -11.07 11.59 8.66
C ALA A 3 -12.14 12.49 8.05
N ILE A 4 -11.75 13.24 7.02
CA ILE A 4 -12.60 14.19 6.31
C ILE A 4 -13.04 13.54 4.99
N PRO A 5 -14.35 13.44 4.71
CA PRO A 5 -14.82 12.94 3.42
C PRO A 5 -14.45 13.92 2.31
N LEU A 6 -13.91 13.41 1.21
CA LEU A 6 -13.56 14.21 0.03
C LEU A 6 -14.62 14.10 -1.07
N PHE A 7 -14.67 12.95 -1.74
CA PHE A 7 -15.54 12.69 -2.87
C PHE A 7 -15.79 11.19 -3.02
N LYS A 8 -16.80 10.85 -3.82
CA LYS A 8 -17.16 9.46 -4.12
C LYS A 8 -16.82 9.14 -5.56
N ILE A 9 -16.07 8.07 -5.80
CA ILE A 9 -15.67 7.61 -7.14
C ILE A 9 -15.97 6.12 -7.29
N PHE A 10 -16.67 5.72 -8.36
CA PHE A 10 -17.10 4.34 -8.60
C PHE A 10 -17.81 3.65 -7.42
N GLY A 11 -18.54 4.41 -6.60
CA GLY A 11 -19.23 3.89 -5.43
C GLY A 11 -18.38 3.87 -4.15
N ILE A 12 -17.09 4.16 -4.23
CA ILE A 12 -16.13 4.16 -3.12
C ILE A 12 -15.99 5.59 -2.57
N GLN A 13 -16.15 5.77 -1.27
CA GLN A 13 -15.95 7.07 -0.62
C GLN A 13 -14.47 7.27 -0.28
N VAL A 14 -13.89 8.36 -0.77
CA VAL A 14 -12.50 8.73 -0.46
C VAL A 14 -12.49 9.67 0.75
N TYR A 15 -11.58 9.39 1.68
CA TYR A 15 -11.33 10.17 2.89
C TYR A 15 -9.87 10.60 2.98
N ILE A 16 -9.64 11.74 3.61
CA ILE A 16 -8.32 12.18 4.07
C ILE A 16 -8.27 12.10 5.59
N ASP A 17 -7.31 11.35 6.13
CA ASP A 17 -6.98 11.37 7.56
C ASP A 17 -6.14 12.63 7.89
N TYR A 18 -6.26 13.20 9.10
CA TYR A 18 -5.48 14.40 9.46
C TYR A 18 -3.95 14.20 9.37
N SER A 19 -3.45 12.96 9.53
CA SER A 19 -2.04 12.65 9.34
C SER A 19 -1.54 12.91 7.90
N TRP A 20 -2.44 12.96 6.92
CA TRP A 20 -2.14 13.33 5.55
C TRP A 20 -1.54 14.74 5.45
N PHE A 21 -2.03 15.72 6.22
CA PHE A 21 -1.50 17.08 6.19
C PHE A 21 -0.04 17.15 6.68
N ILE A 22 0.34 16.28 7.61
CA ILE A 22 1.72 16.14 8.08
C ILE A 22 2.59 15.63 6.92
N ALA A 23 2.16 14.56 6.26
CA ALA A 23 2.87 14.00 5.11
C ALA A 23 2.99 14.99 3.95
N PHE A 24 1.88 15.65 3.59
CA PHE A 24 1.85 16.68 2.56
C PHE A 24 2.85 17.80 2.87
N THR A 25 2.87 18.29 4.11
CA THR A 25 3.80 19.35 4.53
C THR A 25 5.25 18.87 4.46
N LEU A 26 5.56 17.69 5.01
CA LEU A 26 6.92 17.13 5.00
C LEU A 26 7.45 16.87 3.59
N ILE A 27 6.61 16.32 2.70
CA ILE A 27 6.98 16.09 1.30
C ILE A 27 7.20 17.42 0.60
N THR A 28 6.28 18.38 0.76
CA THR A 28 6.40 19.72 0.16
C THR A 28 7.69 20.41 0.60
N LEU A 29 8.03 20.37 1.91
CA LEU A 29 9.25 20.97 2.44
C LEU A 29 10.50 20.25 1.92
N THR A 30 10.51 18.91 1.92
CA THR A 30 11.64 18.12 1.41
C THR A 30 11.92 18.42 -0.07
N LEU A 31 10.87 18.53 -0.88
CA LEU A 31 11.01 18.82 -2.31
C LEU A 31 11.41 20.27 -2.57
N SER A 32 10.79 21.21 -1.88
CA SER A 32 11.02 22.65 -2.08
C SER A 32 12.36 23.14 -1.53
N GLN A 33 12.89 22.52 -0.47
CA GLN A 33 14.16 22.93 0.16
C GLN A 33 15.34 22.04 -0.21
N GLY A 34 15.08 20.79 -0.63
CA GLY A 34 16.10 19.80 -0.95
C GLY A 34 16.15 19.49 -2.44
N PHE A 35 15.14 18.77 -2.94
CA PHE A 35 15.17 18.17 -4.27
C PHE A 35 15.26 19.21 -5.40
N TYR A 36 14.32 20.17 -5.48
CA TYR A 36 14.30 21.13 -6.57
C TYR A 36 15.47 22.13 -6.55
N PRO A 37 15.83 22.76 -5.42
CA PRO A 37 16.96 23.70 -5.40
C PRO A 37 18.32 23.04 -5.70
N MET A 38 18.45 21.74 -5.46
CA MET A 38 19.67 20.99 -5.77
C MET A 38 19.83 20.78 -7.29
N LEU A 39 18.72 20.59 -8.01
CA LEU A 39 18.70 20.34 -9.45
C LEU A 39 18.64 21.65 -10.26
N TYR A 40 17.74 22.55 -9.89
CA TYR A 40 17.48 23.80 -10.58
C TYR A 40 17.88 24.96 -9.68
N LYS A 41 18.91 25.71 -10.07
CA LYS A 41 19.40 26.86 -9.33
C LYS A 41 18.73 28.14 -9.82
N ASN A 42 18.71 29.17 -8.97
CA ASN A 42 18.25 30.54 -9.26
C ASN A 42 16.74 30.73 -9.48
N LEU A 43 15.89 29.80 -9.05
CA LEU A 43 14.45 30.04 -8.96
C LEU A 43 14.09 30.70 -7.63
N SER A 44 12.95 31.39 -7.62
CA SER A 44 12.39 32.00 -6.41
C SER A 44 11.94 30.93 -5.42
N GLN A 45 11.92 31.29 -4.14
CA GLN A 45 11.40 30.41 -3.09
C GLN A 45 9.94 30.00 -3.34
N PHE A 46 9.14 30.90 -3.92
CA PHE A 46 7.76 30.62 -4.28
C PHE A 46 7.64 29.50 -5.33
N GLU A 47 8.48 29.52 -6.37
CA GLU A 47 8.48 28.50 -7.42
C GLU A 47 8.83 27.12 -6.85
N TYR A 48 9.81 27.02 -5.95
CA TYR A 48 10.14 25.74 -5.32
C TYR A 48 9.02 25.21 -4.43
N ILE A 49 8.37 26.09 -3.64
CA ILE A 49 7.23 25.70 -2.79
C ILE A 49 6.07 25.23 -3.66
N LEU A 50 5.76 25.97 -4.73
CA LEU A 50 4.69 25.61 -5.66
C LEU A 50 4.96 24.26 -6.31
N ALA A 51 6.16 24.03 -6.85
CA ALA A 51 6.53 22.76 -7.46
C ALA A 51 6.51 21.60 -6.44
N GLY A 52 7.00 21.83 -5.22
CA GLY A 52 6.94 20.87 -4.13
C GLY A 52 5.50 20.49 -3.75
N ALA A 53 4.62 21.47 -3.62
CA ALA A 53 3.22 21.26 -3.26
C ALA A 53 2.44 20.52 -4.37
N VAL A 54 2.64 20.92 -5.63
CA VAL A 54 2.04 20.26 -6.79
C VAL A 54 2.53 18.81 -6.89
N SER A 55 3.83 18.57 -6.74
CA SER A 55 4.40 17.22 -6.67
C SER A 55 3.81 16.37 -5.55
N ALA A 56 3.67 16.94 -4.35
CA ALA A 56 3.08 16.23 -3.21
C ALA A 56 1.62 15.83 -3.47
N ILE A 57 0.80 16.75 -4.01
CA ILE A 57 -0.59 16.47 -4.39
C ILE A 57 -0.65 15.37 -5.45
N MET A 58 0.18 15.46 -6.49
CA MET A 58 0.22 14.48 -7.57
C MET A 58 0.72 13.11 -7.13
N LEU A 59 1.62 13.06 -6.14
CA LEU A 59 2.02 11.82 -5.49
C LEU A 59 0.84 11.17 -4.76
N PHE A 60 0.05 11.93 -3.99
CA PHE A 60 -1.15 11.39 -3.34
C PHE A 60 -2.23 10.96 -4.34
N LEU A 61 -2.36 11.67 -5.45
CA LEU A 61 -3.23 11.24 -6.54
C LEU A 61 -2.75 9.92 -7.16
N SER A 62 -1.43 9.75 -7.33
CA SER A 62 -0.83 8.50 -7.81
C SER A 62 -1.10 7.34 -6.86
N VAL A 63 -0.95 7.56 -5.55
CA VAL A 63 -1.31 6.58 -4.51
C VAL A 63 -2.80 6.27 -4.54
N LEU A 64 -3.67 7.28 -4.70
CA LEU A 64 -5.10 7.05 -4.82
C LEU A 64 -5.45 6.20 -6.04
N LEU A 65 -4.83 6.46 -7.19
CA LEU A 65 -5.04 5.67 -8.41
C LEU A 65 -4.54 4.22 -8.24
N HIS A 66 -3.44 4.02 -7.53
CA HIS A 66 -2.93 2.71 -7.14
C HIS A 66 -3.97 1.93 -6.30
N GLU A 67 -4.46 2.51 -5.21
CA GLU A 67 -5.48 1.91 -4.34
C GLU A 67 -6.83 1.69 -5.07
N LEU A 68 -7.20 2.65 -5.91
CA LEU A 68 -8.41 2.55 -6.72
C LEU A 68 -8.32 1.37 -7.70
N SER A 69 -7.14 1.09 -8.24
CA SER A 69 -6.93 -0.03 -9.16
C SER A 69 -7.14 -1.38 -8.47
N HIS A 70 -6.63 -1.56 -7.25
CA HIS A 70 -6.98 -2.73 -6.42
C HIS A 70 -8.48 -2.84 -6.22
N SER A 71 -9.10 -1.72 -5.85
CA SER A 71 -10.52 -1.67 -5.50
C SER A 71 -11.43 -2.01 -6.69
N LEU A 72 -11.13 -1.48 -7.87
CA LEU A 72 -11.88 -1.77 -9.10
C LEU A 72 -11.77 -3.24 -9.50
N VAL A 73 -10.59 -3.86 -9.36
CA VAL A 73 -10.41 -5.29 -9.63
C VAL A 73 -11.13 -6.14 -8.57
N ALA A 74 -11.16 -5.71 -7.31
CA ALA A 74 -11.90 -6.38 -6.24
C ALA A 74 -13.41 -6.36 -6.50
N ILE A 75 -13.97 -5.18 -6.81
CA ILE A 75 -15.39 -5.01 -7.14
C ILE A 75 -15.78 -5.87 -8.35
N LYS A 76 -14.93 -5.94 -9.38
CA LYS A 76 -15.15 -6.80 -10.55
C LYS A 76 -15.23 -8.29 -10.20
N HIS A 77 -14.60 -8.73 -9.11
CA HIS A 77 -14.66 -10.10 -8.61
C HIS A 77 -15.70 -10.28 -7.48
N GLY A 78 -16.61 -9.32 -7.30
CA GLY A 78 -17.71 -9.41 -6.32
C GLY A 78 -17.32 -9.08 -4.88
N ILE A 79 -16.12 -8.54 -4.64
CA ILE A 79 -15.65 -8.16 -3.31
C ILE A 79 -15.97 -6.68 -3.09
N PRO A 80 -16.87 -6.33 -2.14
CA PRO A 80 -17.24 -4.95 -1.91
C PRO A 80 -16.10 -4.16 -1.24
N VAL A 81 -15.93 -2.92 -1.69
CA VAL A 81 -14.98 -1.95 -1.14
C VAL A 81 -15.76 -0.68 -0.79
N ARG A 82 -15.75 -0.28 0.47
CA ARG A 82 -16.54 0.87 0.95
C ARG A 82 -15.80 2.18 0.79
N ASP A 83 -14.59 2.21 1.35
CA ASP A 83 -13.89 3.44 1.64
C ASP A 83 -12.40 3.33 1.28
N ILE A 84 -11.81 4.43 0.84
CA ILE A 84 -10.35 4.59 0.71
C ILE A 84 -9.91 5.73 1.61
N TYR A 85 -8.91 5.47 2.46
CA TYR A 85 -8.32 6.48 3.34
C TYR A 85 -6.91 6.83 2.86
N LEU A 86 -6.66 8.11 2.64
CA LEU A 86 -5.31 8.64 2.43
C LEU A 86 -4.76 9.14 3.77
N PHE A 87 -3.56 8.70 4.12
CA PHE A 87 -2.92 8.97 5.41
C PHE A 87 -1.39 9.06 5.25
N ILE A 88 -0.67 9.28 6.35
CA ILE A 88 0.79 9.55 6.31
C ILE A 88 1.63 8.46 5.63
N PHE A 89 1.21 7.20 5.63
CA PHE A 89 1.94 6.10 5.00
C PHE A 89 1.45 5.73 3.60
N GLY A 90 0.53 6.49 3.02
CA GLY A 90 -0.02 6.24 1.69
C GLY A 90 -1.54 6.17 1.68
N GLY A 91 -2.09 5.15 1.03
CA GLY A 91 -3.52 4.89 0.95
C GLY A 91 -3.86 3.52 1.53
N VAL A 92 -5.09 3.36 2.01
CA VAL A 92 -5.62 2.05 2.38
C VAL A 92 -7.07 1.93 1.92
N ALA A 93 -7.33 0.93 1.09
CA ALA A 93 -8.69 0.53 0.71
C ALA A 93 -9.29 -0.42 1.77
N MET A 94 -10.48 -0.08 2.26
CA MET A 94 -11.26 -0.93 3.17
C MET A 94 -12.01 -1.99 2.37
N ILE A 95 -11.34 -3.11 2.13
CA ILE A 95 -11.90 -4.30 1.49
C ILE A 95 -12.61 -5.14 2.56
N GLU A 96 -13.91 -5.37 2.41
CA GLU A 96 -14.73 -5.98 3.47
C GLU A 96 -14.48 -7.48 3.67
N GLN A 97 -13.98 -8.17 2.65
CA GLN A 97 -13.84 -9.63 2.63
C GLN A 97 -12.47 -10.03 2.07
N GLU A 98 -11.87 -11.06 2.65
CA GLU A 98 -10.67 -11.68 2.07
C GLU A 98 -11.05 -12.36 0.74
N PRO A 99 -10.17 -12.37 -0.28
CA PRO A 99 -10.46 -13.06 -1.53
C PRO A 99 -10.71 -14.54 -1.32
N ASP A 100 -11.70 -15.11 -2.03
CA ASP A 100 -12.06 -16.54 -1.90
C ASP A 100 -11.14 -17.49 -2.68
N SER A 101 -10.33 -16.95 -3.59
CA SER A 101 -9.45 -17.75 -4.43
C SER A 101 -8.05 -17.13 -4.60
N PRO A 102 -7.01 -17.97 -4.76
CA PRO A 102 -5.67 -17.50 -5.05
C PRO A 102 -5.58 -16.65 -6.33
N SER A 103 -6.37 -16.98 -7.36
CA SER A 103 -6.34 -16.22 -8.61
C SER A 103 -6.94 -14.82 -8.44
N THR A 104 -8.03 -14.71 -7.67
CA THR A 104 -8.65 -13.43 -7.36
C THR A 104 -7.69 -12.56 -6.55
N GLU A 105 -7.05 -13.13 -5.53
CA GLU A 105 -6.05 -12.40 -4.74
C GLU A 105 -4.89 -11.89 -5.62
N PHE A 106 -4.33 -12.73 -6.49
CA PHE A 106 -3.23 -12.32 -7.37
C PHE A 106 -3.65 -11.14 -8.27
N LYS A 107 -4.83 -11.23 -8.91
CA LYS A 107 -5.34 -10.19 -9.80
C LYS A 107 -5.56 -8.87 -9.08
N ILE A 108 -6.09 -8.92 -7.86
CA ILE A 108 -6.26 -7.72 -7.04
C ILE A 108 -4.89 -7.16 -6.68
N ALA A 109 -3.99 -7.96 -6.10
CA ALA A 109 -2.70 -7.50 -5.62
C ALA A 109 -1.79 -6.95 -6.73
N ILE A 110 -1.87 -7.46 -7.96
CA ILE A 110 -1.05 -6.95 -9.06
C ILE A 110 -1.61 -5.63 -9.67
N ALA A 111 -2.87 -5.29 -9.41
CA ALA A 111 -3.54 -4.17 -10.06
C ALA A 111 -2.92 -2.80 -9.71
N GLY A 112 -2.63 -2.55 -8.43
CA GLY A 112 -1.97 -1.33 -7.99
C GLY A 112 -0.58 -1.15 -8.59
N PRO A 113 0.34 -2.13 -8.45
CA PRO A 113 1.66 -2.06 -9.08
C PRO A 113 1.60 -1.81 -10.60
N LEU A 114 0.68 -2.46 -11.32
CA LEU A 114 0.50 -2.20 -12.75
C LEU A 114 0.06 -0.77 -13.05
N MET A 115 -0.85 -0.21 -12.25
CA MET A 115 -1.24 1.20 -12.38
C MET A 115 -0.06 2.14 -12.10
N SER A 116 0.74 1.87 -11.07
CA SER A 116 1.92 2.67 -10.76
C SER A 116 2.96 2.61 -11.89
N PHE A 117 3.23 1.43 -12.47
CA PHE A 117 4.12 1.33 -13.63
C PHE A 117 3.53 1.98 -14.88
N PHE A 118 2.22 1.92 -15.07
CA PHE A 118 1.55 2.62 -16.17
C PHE A 118 1.69 4.14 -16.04
N LEU A 119 1.49 4.70 -14.85
CA LEU A 119 1.74 6.11 -14.57
C LEU A 119 3.23 6.47 -14.76
N ALA A 120 4.14 5.64 -14.27
CA ALA A 120 5.57 5.82 -14.49
C ALA A 120 5.89 5.87 -16.00
N LEU A 121 5.32 4.97 -16.80
CA LEU A 121 5.50 4.98 -18.25
C LEU A 121 4.98 6.27 -18.90
N ILE A 122 3.82 6.79 -18.47
CA ILE A 122 3.29 8.06 -18.96
C ILE A 122 4.24 9.22 -18.64
N PHE A 123 4.75 9.30 -17.41
CA PHE A 123 5.68 10.38 -17.05
C PHE A 123 7.03 10.22 -17.74
N PHE A 124 7.52 9.00 -17.92
CA PHE A 124 8.73 8.73 -18.69
C PHE A 124 8.62 9.17 -20.14
N THR A 125 7.49 8.87 -20.81
CA THR A 125 7.26 9.33 -22.18
C THR A 125 7.12 10.86 -22.23
N ALA A 126 6.45 11.49 -21.26
CA ALA A 126 6.36 12.95 -21.17
C ALA A 126 7.75 13.60 -21.02
N VAL A 127 8.62 13.08 -20.16
CA VAL A 127 10.02 13.54 -20.04
C VAL A 127 10.76 13.40 -21.37
N SER A 128 10.58 12.26 -22.06
CA SER A 128 11.26 11.98 -23.33
C SER A 128 10.81 12.90 -24.47
N LEU A 129 9.53 13.33 -24.45
CA LEU A 129 8.96 14.25 -25.44
C LEU A 129 9.22 15.72 -25.11
N TYR A 130 9.62 16.04 -23.88
CA TYR A 130 9.90 17.39 -23.41
C TYR A 130 11.30 17.49 -22.79
N PRO A 131 12.39 17.38 -23.58
CA PRO A 131 13.77 17.32 -23.09
C PRO A 131 14.34 18.72 -22.77
N THR A 132 13.64 19.51 -21.96
CA THR A 132 14.13 20.80 -21.44
C THR A 132 14.67 20.64 -20.03
N ASP A 133 15.65 21.48 -19.67
CA ASP A 133 16.23 21.50 -18.33
C ASP A 133 15.55 22.59 -17.48
N ASP A 134 14.26 22.37 -17.19
CA ASP A 134 13.46 23.29 -16.38
C ASP A 134 12.75 22.56 -15.22
N ILE A 135 12.18 23.34 -14.29
CA ILE A 135 11.49 22.82 -13.10
C ILE A 135 10.30 21.91 -13.46
N PHE A 136 9.68 22.12 -14.63
CA PHE A 136 8.57 21.31 -15.09
C PHE A 136 9.04 19.91 -15.54
N ASN A 137 10.15 19.82 -16.29
CA ASN A 137 10.80 18.55 -16.56
C ASN A 137 11.22 17.85 -15.26
N GLY A 138 11.73 18.60 -14.28
CA GLY A 138 12.04 18.10 -12.94
C GLY A 138 10.83 17.50 -12.22
N PHE A 139 9.65 18.14 -12.32
CA PHE A 139 8.38 17.59 -11.85
C PHE A 139 8.01 16.29 -12.55
N LEU A 140 8.09 16.24 -13.89
CA LEU A 140 7.78 15.03 -14.65
C LEU A 140 8.72 13.87 -14.28
N ASN A 141 10.01 14.16 -14.14
CA ASN A 141 11.03 13.18 -13.75
C ASN A 141 10.77 12.66 -12.32
N TYR A 142 10.46 13.57 -11.38
CA TYR A 142 10.06 13.18 -10.03
C TYR A 142 8.81 12.27 -10.04
N MET A 143 7.78 12.63 -10.82
CA MET A 143 6.57 11.81 -10.97
C MET A 143 6.83 10.44 -11.56
N PHE A 144 7.72 10.33 -12.56
CA PHE A 144 8.20 9.05 -13.06
C PHE A 144 8.87 8.23 -11.96
N MET A 145 9.85 8.82 -11.28
CA MET A 145 10.65 8.14 -10.26
C MET A 145 9.79 7.62 -9.11
N VAL A 146 8.87 8.44 -8.58
CA VAL A 146 8.01 8.03 -7.45
C VAL A 146 6.97 7.00 -7.85
N ASN A 147 6.40 7.06 -9.05
CA ASN A 147 5.47 6.04 -9.52
C ASN A 147 6.17 4.71 -9.79
N PHE A 148 7.37 4.76 -10.38
CA PHE A 148 8.19 3.56 -10.57
C PHE A 148 8.57 2.96 -9.21
N ALA A 149 9.02 3.79 -8.26
CA ALA A 149 9.36 3.36 -6.91
C ALA A 149 8.15 2.80 -6.17
N LEU A 150 6.97 3.42 -6.29
CA LEU A 150 5.73 2.96 -5.66
C LEU A 150 5.34 1.57 -6.17
N GLY A 151 5.42 1.33 -7.49
CA GLY A 151 5.16 0.02 -8.08
C GLY A 151 6.21 -1.02 -7.68
N ALA A 152 7.49 -0.68 -7.80
CA ALA A 152 8.60 -1.58 -7.50
C ALA A 152 8.67 -1.96 -6.02
N PHE A 153 8.50 -1.00 -5.12
CA PHE A 153 8.49 -1.23 -3.68
C PHE A 153 7.30 -2.11 -3.29
N ASN A 154 6.12 -1.86 -3.85
CA ASN A 154 4.96 -2.72 -3.57
C ASN A 154 5.10 -4.14 -4.11
N LEU A 155 5.97 -4.41 -5.10
CA LEU A 155 6.24 -5.78 -5.56
C LEU A 155 7.19 -6.59 -4.66
N ILE A 156 7.78 -5.98 -3.63
CA ILE A 156 8.64 -6.71 -2.69
C ILE A 156 7.81 -7.83 -2.03
N PRO A 157 8.29 -9.09 -2.01
CA PRO A 157 7.53 -10.26 -1.58
C PRO A 157 7.40 -10.37 -0.05
N ALA A 158 6.83 -9.35 0.57
CA ALA A 158 6.78 -9.13 2.00
C ALA A 158 5.45 -8.49 2.40
N PHE A 159 4.74 -9.03 3.38
CA PHE A 159 3.64 -8.26 3.99
C PHE A 159 4.19 -7.01 4.69
N PRO A 160 3.43 -5.89 4.76
CA PRO A 160 2.06 -5.70 4.28
C PRO A 160 1.91 -5.37 2.77
N LEU A 161 3.01 -5.35 2.01
CA LEU A 161 3.05 -4.92 0.61
C LEU A 161 2.31 -5.87 -0.32
N ASP A 162 1.94 -5.38 -1.51
CA ASP A 162 1.21 -6.17 -2.51
C ASP A 162 1.96 -7.42 -2.96
N GLY A 163 3.28 -7.35 -3.06
CA GLY A 163 4.16 -8.47 -3.37
C GLY A 163 4.06 -9.57 -2.33
N GLY A 164 3.76 -9.22 -1.08
CA GLY A 164 3.41 -10.18 -0.03
C GLY A 164 2.11 -10.93 -0.33
N ARG A 165 1.07 -10.24 -0.81
CA ARG A 165 -0.21 -10.84 -1.27
C ARG A 165 -0.02 -11.66 -2.56
N ILE A 166 0.82 -11.19 -3.48
CA ILE A 166 1.22 -11.94 -4.69
C ILE A 166 1.90 -13.24 -4.28
N LEU A 167 2.93 -13.18 -3.41
CA LEU A 167 3.60 -14.37 -2.90
C LEU A 167 2.61 -15.30 -2.17
N ARG A 168 1.74 -14.75 -1.32
CA ARG A 168 0.70 -15.51 -0.61
C ARG A 168 -0.19 -16.25 -1.61
N SER A 169 -0.67 -15.59 -2.66
CA SER A 169 -1.53 -16.19 -3.68
C SER A 169 -0.86 -17.34 -4.43
N ILE A 170 0.45 -17.23 -4.73
CA ILE A 170 1.21 -18.27 -5.41
C ILE A 170 1.38 -19.50 -4.50
N LEU A 171 1.69 -19.27 -3.22
CA LEU A 171 1.91 -20.33 -2.24
C LEU A 171 0.62 -20.99 -1.74
N TRP A 172 -0.51 -20.26 -1.79
CA TRP A 172 -1.78 -20.72 -1.24
C TRP A 172 -2.21 -22.05 -1.85
N LYS A 173 -2.17 -22.21 -3.18
CA LYS A 173 -2.60 -23.47 -3.83
C LYS A 173 -1.87 -24.72 -3.30
N LYS A 174 -0.59 -24.58 -2.94
CA LYS A 174 0.25 -25.70 -2.50
C LYS A 174 0.24 -25.92 -0.99
N TYR A 175 0.18 -24.84 -0.20
CA TYR A 175 0.42 -24.91 1.24
C TYR A 175 -0.78 -24.49 2.10
N GLY A 176 -1.87 -24.03 1.48
CA GLY A 176 -3.02 -23.46 2.18
C GLY A 176 -2.81 -22.00 2.61
N ILE A 177 -3.91 -21.30 2.88
CA ILE A 177 -3.93 -19.85 3.16
C ILE A 177 -3.07 -19.48 4.37
N LEU A 178 -3.16 -20.24 5.46
CA LEU A 178 -2.42 -19.95 6.70
C LEU A 178 -0.90 -20.04 6.49
N LYS A 179 -0.43 -21.13 5.89
CA LYS A 179 1.01 -21.33 5.66
C LYS A 179 1.56 -20.31 4.67
N ALA A 180 0.78 -19.98 3.63
CA ALA A 180 1.15 -18.96 2.66
C ALA A 180 1.29 -17.57 3.33
N THR A 181 0.34 -17.18 4.19
CA THR A 181 0.45 -15.95 4.98
C THR A 181 1.65 -15.99 5.92
N GLU A 182 1.90 -17.12 6.61
CA GLU A 182 3.06 -17.25 7.51
C GLU A 182 4.38 -17.01 6.79
N VAL A 183 4.54 -17.56 5.58
CA VAL A 183 5.73 -17.36 4.76
C VAL A 183 5.86 -15.89 4.36
N ALA A 184 4.83 -15.29 3.78
CA ALA A 184 4.85 -13.88 3.37
C ALA A 184 5.10 -12.91 4.54
N SER A 185 4.51 -13.17 5.71
CA SER A 185 4.77 -12.40 6.94
C SER A 185 6.17 -12.62 7.50
N LYS A 186 6.80 -13.78 7.24
CA LYS A 186 8.19 -14.04 7.62
C LYS A 186 9.16 -13.21 6.77
N PHE A 187 8.92 -13.14 5.46
CA PHE A 187 9.67 -12.24 4.57
C PHE A 187 9.53 -10.78 5.00
N GLY A 188 8.32 -10.32 5.32
CA GLY A 188 8.10 -8.96 5.83
C GLY A 188 8.83 -8.68 7.14
N LYS A 189 8.86 -9.64 8.08
CA LYS A 189 9.67 -9.53 9.31
C LYS A 189 11.16 -9.40 9.02
N TYR A 190 11.71 -10.22 8.12
CA TYR A 190 13.12 -10.13 7.75
C TYR A 190 13.46 -8.81 7.06
N PHE A 191 12.59 -8.36 6.16
CA PHE A 191 12.75 -7.07 5.50
C PHE A 191 12.72 -5.91 6.52
N GLY A 192 11.80 -5.93 7.48
CA GLY A 192 11.77 -4.92 8.53
C GLY A 192 13.00 -4.94 9.44
N PHE A 193 13.54 -6.12 9.80
CA PHE A 193 14.81 -6.21 10.53
C PHE A 193 15.99 -5.66 9.72
N MET A 194 16.01 -5.92 8.42
CA MET A 194 17.01 -5.38 7.51
C MET A 194 16.98 -3.84 7.51
N LEU A 195 15.79 -3.23 7.41
CA LEU A 195 15.62 -1.77 7.48
C LEU A 195 16.09 -1.19 8.83
N ILE A 196 15.80 -1.87 9.94
CA ILE A 196 16.29 -1.46 11.27
C ILE A 196 17.83 -1.51 11.31
N GLY A 197 18.43 -2.59 10.80
CA GLY A 197 19.89 -2.73 10.73
C GLY A 197 20.54 -1.62 9.90
N PHE A 198 19.99 -1.32 8.72
CA PHE A 198 20.45 -0.21 7.89
C PHE A 198 20.22 1.15 8.54
N GLY A 199 19.11 1.34 9.24
CA GLY A 199 18.84 2.58 9.97
C GLY A 199 19.84 2.81 11.10
N ILE A 200 20.13 1.77 11.90
CA ILE A 200 21.18 1.82 12.94
C ILE A 200 22.54 2.14 12.32
N TYR A 201 22.91 1.48 11.23
CA TYR A 201 24.14 1.79 10.50
C TYR A 201 24.16 3.25 10.01
N SER A 202 23.05 3.77 9.51
CA SER A 202 22.94 5.17 9.06
C SER A 202 23.10 6.17 10.21
N LEU A 203 22.62 5.85 11.42
CA LEU A 203 22.85 6.65 12.63
C LEU A 203 24.35 6.74 12.96
N PHE A 204 25.10 5.64 12.86
CA PHE A 204 26.54 5.63 13.10
C PHE A 204 27.33 6.45 12.07
N ASN A 205 26.78 6.65 10.87
CA ASN A 205 27.37 7.51 9.84
C ASN A 205 26.95 8.99 9.96
N GLY A 206 26.28 9.39 11.05
CA GLY A 206 25.87 10.77 11.30
C GLY A 206 24.58 11.21 10.60
N ASN A 207 23.92 10.34 9.83
CA ASN A 207 22.65 10.66 9.18
C ASN A 207 21.47 10.30 10.10
N LEU A 208 21.26 11.13 11.13
CA LEU A 208 20.28 10.88 12.18
C LEU A 208 18.85 10.76 11.66
N ILE A 209 18.43 11.68 10.79
CA ILE A 209 17.06 11.74 10.27
C ILE A 209 16.73 10.48 9.48
N ASN A 210 17.59 10.11 8.53
CA ASN A 210 17.37 8.91 7.71
C ASN A 210 17.44 7.64 8.56
N GLY A 211 18.38 7.57 9.51
CA GLY A 211 18.52 6.43 10.40
C GLY A 211 17.27 6.18 11.25
N PHE A 212 16.73 7.21 11.90
CA PHE A 212 15.49 7.09 12.68
C PHE A 212 14.29 6.74 11.79
N TRP A 213 14.20 7.33 10.59
CA TRP A 213 13.14 7.03 9.63
C TRP A 213 13.15 5.56 9.20
N LEU A 214 14.30 5.01 8.85
CA LEU A 214 14.45 3.60 8.45
C LEU A 214 14.12 2.64 9.60
N ILE A 215 14.54 2.96 10.83
CA ILE A 215 14.19 2.15 12.02
C ILE A 215 12.68 2.15 12.23
N PHE A 216 12.04 3.32 12.16
CA PHE A 216 10.60 3.46 12.31
C PHE A 216 9.83 2.67 11.24
N LEU A 217 10.23 2.80 9.97
CA LEU A 217 9.66 2.01 8.87
C LEU A 217 9.83 0.51 9.09
N GLY A 218 11.01 0.07 9.54
CA GLY A 218 11.25 -1.34 9.82
C GLY A 218 10.36 -1.90 10.94
N ILE A 219 10.17 -1.14 12.02
CA ILE A 219 9.23 -1.49 13.10
C ILE A 219 7.79 -1.57 12.58
N PHE A 220 7.37 -0.59 11.77
CA PHE A 220 6.05 -0.55 11.17
C PHE A 220 5.79 -1.79 10.29
N ILE A 221 6.73 -2.15 9.41
CA ILE A 221 6.61 -3.33 8.55
C ILE A 221 6.53 -4.62 9.38
N ILE A 222 7.34 -4.75 10.43
CA ILE A 222 7.28 -5.92 11.33
C ILE A 222 5.90 -6.02 12.00
N LYS A 223 5.36 -4.90 12.48
CA LYS A 223 4.05 -4.85 13.12
C LYS A 223 2.94 -5.21 12.13
N ALA A 224 2.90 -4.55 10.98
CA ALA A 224 1.92 -4.82 9.94
C ALA A 224 1.98 -6.27 9.41
N SER A 225 3.18 -6.85 9.31
CA SER A 225 3.38 -8.27 8.98
C SER A 225 2.76 -9.21 10.01
N LYS A 226 2.87 -8.88 11.29
CA LYS A 226 2.27 -9.65 12.39
C LYS A 226 0.75 -9.51 12.40
N ASP A 227 0.24 -8.29 12.20
CA ASP A 227 -1.20 -8.00 12.16
C ASP A 227 -1.88 -8.74 11.01
N ALA A 228 -1.27 -8.77 9.82
CA ALA A 228 -1.77 -9.53 8.67
C ALA A 228 -1.89 -11.04 8.98
N LEU A 229 -0.89 -11.61 9.65
CA LEU A 229 -0.92 -13.01 10.05
C LEU A 229 -1.98 -13.28 11.11
N PHE A 230 -2.09 -12.40 12.11
CA PHE A 230 -3.08 -12.50 13.16
C PHE A 230 -4.51 -12.45 12.59
N ASN A 231 -4.80 -11.48 11.72
CA ASN A 231 -6.10 -11.33 11.06
C ASN A 231 -6.48 -12.57 10.24
N THR A 232 -5.52 -13.12 9.47
CA THR A 232 -5.77 -14.36 8.72
C THR A 232 -6.05 -15.54 9.67
N LYS A 233 -5.28 -15.68 10.75
CA LYS A 233 -5.50 -16.74 11.75
C LYS A 233 -6.87 -16.63 12.39
N LEU A 234 -7.27 -15.43 12.79
CA LEU A 234 -8.58 -15.17 13.37
C LEU A 234 -9.71 -15.49 12.38
N ALA A 235 -9.60 -15.07 11.12
CA ALA A 235 -10.58 -15.37 10.08
C ALA A 235 -10.78 -16.88 9.88
N VAL A 236 -9.69 -17.66 9.85
CA VAL A 236 -9.74 -19.12 9.71
C VAL A 236 -10.31 -19.81 10.95
N LEU A 237 -10.04 -19.29 12.15
CA LEU A 237 -10.63 -19.83 13.39
C LEU A 237 -12.14 -19.56 13.45
N LEU A 238 -12.55 -18.34 13.10
CA LEU A 238 -13.96 -17.97 13.07
C LEU A 238 -14.74 -18.74 12.00
N SER A 239 -14.14 -19.03 10.83
CA SER A 239 -14.79 -19.86 9.81
C SER A 239 -15.02 -21.28 10.32
N LYS A 240 -14.06 -21.88 11.02
CA LYS A 240 -14.21 -23.21 11.65
C LYS A 240 -15.30 -23.23 12.73
N LEU A 241 -15.40 -22.19 13.56
CA LEU A 241 -16.44 -22.08 14.59
C LEU A 241 -17.84 -21.90 13.99
N LYS A 242 -17.98 -21.11 12.92
CA LYS A 242 -19.27 -20.98 12.20
C LYS A 242 -19.74 -22.32 11.64
N VAL A 243 -18.83 -23.11 11.06
CA VAL A 243 -19.14 -24.46 10.55
C VAL A 243 -19.54 -25.40 11.68
N PHE A 244 -18.83 -25.38 12.82
CA PHE A 244 -19.15 -26.20 13.99
C PHE A 244 -20.57 -25.92 14.54
N ASN A 245 -20.95 -24.65 14.66
CA ASN A 245 -22.27 -24.27 15.16
C ASN A 245 -23.41 -24.64 14.19
N ILE A 246 -23.18 -24.55 12.88
CA ILE A 246 -24.18 -24.95 11.87
C ILE A 246 -24.35 -26.49 11.84
N MET A 247 -23.25 -27.25 11.93
CA MET A 247 -23.30 -28.72 11.98
C MET A 247 -24.04 -29.23 13.23
N HIS A 248 -23.93 -28.55 14.38
CA HIS A 248 -24.67 -28.92 15.58
C HIS A 248 -26.17 -28.61 15.50
N THR A 249 -26.58 -27.61 14.70
CA THR A 249 -28.00 -27.32 14.45
C THR A 249 -28.66 -28.20 13.38
N MET A 250 -27.88 -28.90 12.56
CA MET A 250 -28.35 -29.79 11.48
C MET A 250 -28.16 -31.28 11.77
N ASN A 251 -28.09 -31.69 13.04
CA ASN A 251 -28.09 -33.10 13.41
C ASN A 251 -29.51 -33.54 13.84
N PRO A 252 -30.40 -33.97 12.91
CA PRO A 252 -31.62 -34.65 13.30
C PRO A 252 -31.27 -36.10 13.67
N ILE A 253 -31.10 -36.34 14.96
CA ILE A 253 -31.15 -37.67 15.60
C ILE A 253 -32.15 -37.43 16.74
N ASP A 254 -33.36 -38.00 16.83
CA ASP A 254 -33.86 -39.31 16.41
C ASP A 254 -35.31 -39.19 15.90
N GLU A 255 -35.61 -39.73 14.72
CA GLU A 255 -36.98 -40.13 14.36
C GLU A 255 -37.18 -41.62 14.72
N ASN A 256 -37.02 -41.92 16.01
CA ASN A 256 -37.60 -43.10 16.63
C ASN A 256 -38.84 -42.65 17.42
N LEU A 257 -39.91 -42.33 16.69
CA LEU A 257 -41.27 -42.26 17.24
C LEU A 257 -42.04 -43.47 16.71
N SER A 258 -41.76 -44.61 17.34
CA SER A 258 -42.67 -45.75 17.37
C SER A 258 -43.71 -45.52 18.47
N ILE A 259 -44.92 -45.08 18.11
CA ILE A 259 -46.20 -45.42 18.77
C ILE A 259 -47.28 -45.45 17.69
#